data_AF-A0A0A2MBM8-F1
#
_entry.id   AF-A0A0A2MBM8-F1
#
_cell.length_a   1.000
_cell.length_b   1.000
_cell.length_c   1.000
_cell.angle_alpha   90.00
_cell.angle_beta   90.00
_cell.angle_gamma   90.00
#
_symmetry.space_group_name_H-M   'P 1'
#
loop_
_entity.id
_entity.type
_entity.pdbx_description
1 polymer ?
#
loop_
_entity_poly.entity_id
_entity_poly.type
_entity_poly.pdbx_seq_one_letter_code
_entity_poly.pdbx_strand_id
1 'polypeptide(L)'
;MEGFTPFFEVPFLGGIVFALLGIVQMVFPPKNSNAVYGYRTSASMQSQENWDFAQKYSGRKLLTAGIILLLIGGFLDLSALQDVAKRLVELGLVLGAVFFVLVTTENALKNKKKS
;
A
#
# COMPACT_ATOMS: atom_id res chain seq x y z
N MET A 1 -7.04 -19.04 26.69
CA MET A 1 -5.78 -19.19 25.94
C MET A 1 -5.96 -18.39 24.68
N GLU A 2 -5.43 -17.17 24.64
CA GLU A 2 -5.35 -16.42 23.39
C GLU A 2 -4.47 -17.22 22.45
N GLY A 3 -5.07 -17.69 21.35
CA GLY A 3 -4.42 -18.57 20.41
C GLY A 3 -3.22 -17.85 19.81
N PHE A 4 -2.05 -18.45 19.97
CA PHE A 4 -0.81 -18.04 19.33
C PHE A 4 -0.99 -18.07 17.80
N THR A 5 -1.30 -16.92 17.20
CA THR A 5 -1.27 -16.70 15.74
C THR A 5 -0.24 -15.61 15.41
N PRO A 6 1.05 -15.89 15.61
CA PRO A 6 2.12 -14.88 15.67
C PRO A 6 2.32 -14.08 14.37
N PHE A 7 1.72 -14.52 13.25
CA PHE A 7 1.95 -13.93 11.94
C PHE A 7 0.68 -13.71 11.12
N PHE A 8 -0.50 -13.79 11.74
CA PHE A 8 -1.79 -13.55 11.05
C PHE A 8 -2.43 -12.20 11.41
N GLU A 9 -1.70 -11.31 12.09
CA GLU A 9 -2.22 -9.99 12.42
C GLU A 9 -2.37 -9.12 11.17
N VAL A 10 -3.43 -8.31 11.16
CA VAL A 10 -3.91 -7.57 9.98
C VAL A 10 -2.81 -6.74 9.31
N PRO A 11 -1.93 -6.00 10.02
CA PRO A 11 -0.86 -5.24 9.38
C PRO A 11 0.22 -6.14 8.77
N PHE A 12 0.54 -7.28 9.39
CA PHE A 12 1.55 -8.18 8.87
C PHE A 12 1.10 -8.80 7.54
N LEU A 13 -0.11 -9.37 7.52
CA LEU A 13 -0.71 -9.90 6.29
C LEU A 13 -0.91 -8.81 5.24
N GLY A 14 -1.42 -7.65 5.65
CA GLY A 14 -1.57 -6.48 4.78
C GLY A 14 -0.23 -6.05 4.19
N GLY A 15 0.85 -6.12 4.98
CA GLY A 15 2.20 -5.83 4.55
C GLY A 15 2.71 -6.78 3.46
N ILE A 16 2.50 -8.08 3.61
CA ILE A 16 2.80 -9.08 2.56
C ILE A 16 2.04 -8.73 1.27
N VAL A 17 0.73 -8.51 1.37
CA VAL A 17 -0.12 -8.21 0.21
C VAL A 17 0.34 -6.92 -0.47
N PHE A 18 0.63 -5.86 0.29
CA PHE A 18 1.08 -4.58 -0.26
C PHE A 18 2.44 -4.71 -0.93
N ALA A 19 3.37 -5.46 -0.34
CA ALA A 19 4.67 -5.72 -0.94
C ALA A 19 4.54 -6.49 -2.26
N LEU A 20 3.74 -7.57 -2.29
CA LEU A 20 3.48 -8.36 -3.49
C LEU A 20 2.82 -7.54 -4.58
N LEU A 21 1.75 -6.82 -4.26
CA LEU A 21 1.05 -5.96 -5.23
C LEU A 21 1.97 -4.85 -5.75
N GLY A 22 2.78 -4.25 -4.88
CA GLY A 22 3.78 -3.26 -5.25
C GLY A 22 4.80 -3.81 -6.25
N ILE A 23 5.35 -5.00 -5.99
CA ILE A 23 6.27 -5.71 -6.88
C ILE A 23 5.61 -6.03 -8.22
N VAL A 24 4.41 -6.64 -8.20
CA VAL A 24 3.66 -6.97 -9.42
C VAL A 24 3.44 -5.73 -10.26
N GLN A 25 3.03 -4.61 -9.64
CA GLN A 25 2.76 -3.38 -10.36
C GLN A 25 4.02 -2.72 -10.95
N MET A 26 5.19 -2.91 -10.33
CA MET A 26 6.46 -2.41 -10.86
C MET A 26 7.06 -3.29 -11.96
N VAL A 27 6.97 -4.62 -11.80
CA VAL A 27 7.58 -5.60 -12.72
C VAL A 27 6.68 -5.86 -13.92
N PHE A 28 5.37 -5.94 -13.68
CA PHE A 28 4.34 -6.16 -14.68
C PHE A 28 3.33 -5.01 -14.64
N PRO A 29 3.71 -3.77 -14.97
CA PRO A 29 2.74 -2.68 -15.03
C PRO A 29 1.70 -2.97 -16.11
N PRO A 30 0.39 -2.75 -15.83
CA PRO A 30 -0.64 -2.89 -16.83
C PRO A 30 -0.38 -1.94 -18.00
N LYS A 31 -0.53 -2.42 -19.24
CA LYS A 31 -0.10 -1.69 -20.44
C LYS A 31 -0.93 -0.46 -20.79
N ASN A 32 -2.20 -0.42 -20.39
CA ASN A 32 -3.10 0.68 -20.70
C ASN A 32 -4.19 0.79 -19.63
N SER A 33 -4.91 1.91 -19.64
CA SER A 33 -5.97 2.20 -18.67
C SER A 33 -7.18 1.25 -18.76
N ASN A 34 -7.30 0.45 -19.81
CA ASN A 34 -8.35 -0.57 -19.97
C ASN A 34 -7.99 -1.92 -19.33
N ALA A 35 -6.83 -2.06 -18.67
CA ALA A 35 -6.45 -3.30 -18.00
C ALA A 35 -7.37 -3.68 -16.83
N VAL A 36 -7.36 -4.95 -16.42
CA VAL A 36 -8.19 -5.47 -15.31
C VAL A 36 -7.73 -4.96 -13.94
N TYR A 37 -6.49 -4.49 -13.82
CA TYR A 37 -5.91 -4.00 -12.57
C TYR A 37 -5.04 -2.75 -12.81
N GLY A 38 -4.63 -2.12 -11.72
CA GLY A 38 -3.72 -0.98 -11.72
C GLY A 38 -4.18 0.13 -10.78
N TYR A 39 -3.35 1.17 -10.67
CA TYR A 39 -3.70 2.38 -9.94
C TYR A 39 -4.58 3.25 -10.84
N ARG A 40 -5.87 3.34 -10.51
CA ARG A 40 -6.92 3.91 -11.37
C ARG A 40 -7.57 5.12 -10.73
N THR A 41 -6.96 6.28 -10.89
CA THR A 41 -7.56 7.57 -10.59
C THR A 41 -7.75 8.41 -11.85
N SER A 42 -8.65 9.37 -11.83
CA SER A 42 -8.88 10.27 -12.97
C SER A 42 -7.61 11.01 -13.39
N ALA A 43 -6.65 11.23 -12.49
CA ALA A 43 -5.35 11.81 -12.82
C ALA A 43 -4.45 10.82 -13.59
N SER A 44 -4.39 9.57 -13.13
CA SER A 44 -3.57 8.52 -13.76
C SER A 44 -4.07 8.13 -15.16
N MET A 45 -5.38 8.14 -15.40
CA MET A 45 -5.97 7.64 -16.66
C MET A 45 -6.04 8.70 -17.77
N GLN A 46 -5.56 9.93 -17.53
CA GLN A 46 -5.65 11.04 -18.49
C GLN A 46 -4.77 10.87 -19.75
N SER A 47 -3.63 10.20 -19.61
CA SER A 47 -2.72 9.93 -20.72
C SER A 47 -1.99 8.63 -20.46
N GLN A 48 -1.50 7.98 -21.52
CA GLN A 48 -0.69 6.77 -21.38
C GLN A 48 0.58 7.03 -20.54
N GLU A 49 1.17 8.20 -20.69
CA GLU A 49 2.34 8.59 -19.90
C GLU A 49 2.03 8.72 -18.40
N ASN A 50 0.87 9.32 -18.05
CA ASN A 50 0.43 9.41 -16.66
C ASN A 50 0.07 8.03 -16.10
N TRP A 51 -0.50 7.17 -16.94
CA TRP A 51 -0.80 5.79 -16.59
C TRP A 51 0.47 5.04 -16.22
N ASP A 52 1.45 5.03 -17.12
CA ASP A 52 2.74 4.33 -16.94
C ASP A 52 3.50 4.85 -15.71
N PHE A 53 3.49 6.17 -15.51
CA PHE A 53 4.07 6.81 -14.34
C PHE A 53 3.37 6.36 -13.05
N ALA A 54 2.04 6.42 -13.02
CA ALA A 54 1.25 6.08 -11.84
C ALA A 54 1.49 4.64 -11.40
N GLN A 55 1.51 3.67 -12.33
CA GLN A 55 1.73 2.26 -11.99
C GLN A 55 3.09 2.05 -11.31
N LYS A 56 4.16 2.62 -11.89
CA LYS A 56 5.51 2.49 -11.30
C LYS A 56 5.62 3.22 -9.97
N TYR A 57 5.04 4.42 -9.85
CA TYR A 57 5.12 5.22 -8.63
C TYR A 57 4.31 4.60 -7.49
N SER A 58 3.04 4.24 -7.74
CA SER A 58 2.19 3.59 -6.74
C SER A 58 2.77 2.24 -6.33
N GLY A 59 3.33 1.47 -7.26
CA GLY A 59 3.99 0.19 -6.97
C GLY A 59 5.15 0.34 -6.00
N ARG A 60 6.00 1.37 -6.18
CA ARG A 60 7.07 1.71 -5.23
C ARG A 60 6.52 2.07 -3.85
N LYS A 61 5.46 2.89 -3.80
CA LYS A 61 4.84 3.32 -2.53
C LYS A 61 4.13 2.18 -1.81
N LEU A 62 3.48 1.28 -2.54
CA LEU A 62 2.91 0.03 -2.01
C LEU A 62 4.00 -0.85 -1.40
N LEU A 63 5.13 -1.04 -2.09
CA LEU A 63 6.24 -1.82 -1.54
C LEU A 63 6.81 -1.18 -0.28
N THR A 64 7.04 0.14 -0.27
CA THR A 64 7.51 0.86 0.92
C THR A 64 6.53 0.70 2.09
N ALA A 65 5.24 0.93 1.84
CA ALA A 65 4.21 0.79 2.87
C ALA A 65 4.09 -0.66 3.36
N GLY A 66 4.20 -1.64 2.46
CA GLY A 66 4.16 -3.06 2.80
C GLY A 66 5.31 -3.48 3.71
N ILE A 67 6.54 -3.05 3.41
CA ILE A 67 7.71 -3.30 4.28
C ILE A 67 7.51 -2.65 5.65
N ILE A 68 7.01 -1.42 5.72
CA ILE A 68 6.74 -0.74 6.99
C ILE A 68 5.69 -1.52 7.81
N LEU A 69 4.59 -1.93 7.18
CA LEU A 69 3.54 -2.71 7.83
C LEU A 69 4.03 -4.08 8.32
N LEU A 70 4.91 -4.75 7.56
CA LEU A 70 5.54 -6.00 7.99
C LEU A 70 6.37 -5.83 9.27
N LEU A 71 7.21 -4.79 9.30
CA LEU A 71 8.05 -4.51 10.45
C LEU A 71 7.19 -4.14 11.67
N ILE A 72 6.28 -3.17 11.52
CA ILE A 72 5.44 -2.70 12.64
C ILE A 72 4.48 -3.81 13.11
N GLY A 73 3.88 -4.57 12.20
CA GLY A 73 3.00 -5.69 12.53
C GLY A 73 3.71 -6.75 13.37
N GLY A 74 4.96 -7.10 13.02
CA GLY A 74 5.76 -8.01 13.82
C GLY A 74 6.10 -7.47 15.22
N PHE A 75 6.37 -6.16 15.36
CA PHE A 75 6.64 -5.55 16.66
C PHE A 75 5.40 -5.37 17.53
N LEU A 76 4.24 -5.10 16.95
CA LEU A 76 2.98 -4.96 17.69
C LEU A 76 2.58 -6.25 18.41
N ASP A 77 2.98 -7.40 17.89
CA ASP A 77 2.72 -8.68 18.53
C ASP A 77 3.47 -8.85 19.86
N LEU A 78 4.61 -8.14 20.01
CA LEU A 78 5.40 -8.13 21.25
C LEU A 78 4.94 -7.06 22.25
N SER A 79 3.94 -6.26 21.90
CA SER A 79 3.48 -5.13 22.73
C SER A 79 2.46 -5.56 23.79
N ALA A 80 2.50 -4.93 24.97
CA ALA A 80 1.55 -5.17 26.05
C ALA A 80 0.27 -4.31 25.93
N LEU A 81 -0.17 -4.00 24.72
CA LEU A 81 -1.39 -3.23 24.48
C LEU A 81 -2.63 -4.06 24.82
N GLN A 82 -3.67 -3.39 25.34
CA GLN A 82 -4.98 -4.01 25.49
C GLN A 82 -5.58 -4.36 24.13
N ASP A 83 -6.32 -5.46 24.03
CA ASP A 83 -6.83 -6.00 22.75
C ASP A 83 -7.56 -4.96 21.90
N VAL A 84 -8.50 -4.23 22.50
CA VAL A 84 -9.28 -3.22 21.76
C VAL A 84 -8.38 -2.12 21.22
N ALA A 85 -7.41 -1.65 22.01
CA ALA A 85 -6.46 -0.64 21.57
C ALA A 85 -5.54 -1.17 20.46
N LYS A 86 -5.03 -2.41 20.60
CA LYS A 86 -4.19 -3.06 19.58
C LYS A 86 -4.93 -3.15 18.25
N ARG A 87 -6.18 -3.62 18.24
CA ARG A 87 -7.01 -3.72 17.03
C ARG A 87 -7.27 -2.38 16.35
N LEU A 88 -7.50 -1.32 17.12
CA LEU A 88 -7.67 0.03 16.57
C LEU A 88 -6.38 0.57 15.95
N VAL A 89 -5.22 0.32 16.57
CA VAL A 89 -3.91 0.70 16.03
C VAL A 89 -3.64 -0.04 14.72
N GLU A 90 -3.88 -1.35 14.66
CA GLU A 90 -3.71 -2.18 13.46
C GLU A 90 -4.54 -1.65 12.28
N LEU A 91 -5.83 -1.37 12.52
CA LEU A 91 -6.71 -0.80 11.50
C LEU A 91 -6.21 0.58 11.05
N GLY A 92 -5.81 1.43 11.99
CA GLY A 92 -5.25 2.76 11.72
C GLY A 92 -4.00 2.71 10.84
N LEU A 93 -3.10 1.75 11.08
CA LEU A 93 -1.90 1.55 10.28
C LEU A 93 -2.22 1.18 8.83
N VAL A 94 -3.15 0.26 8.61
CA VAL A 94 -3.54 -0.18 7.26
C VAL A 94 -4.23 0.95 6.51
N LEU A 95 -5.17 1.66 7.14
CA LEU A 95 -5.83 2.82 6.54
C LEU A 95 -4.84 3.95 6.24
N GLY A 96 -3.90 4.20 7.16
CA GLY A 96 -2.82 5.16 6.99
C GLY A 96 -1.90 4.80 5.83
N ALA A 97 -1.58 3.52 5.66
CA ALA A 97 -0.79 3.03 4.53
C ALA A 97 -1.51 3.23 3.19
N VAL A 98 -2.81 2.91 3.10
CA VAL A 98 -3.63 3.19 1.91
C VAL A 98 -3.64 4.68 1.60
N PHE A 99 -3.92 5.51 2.61
CA PHE A 99 -3.94 6.95 2.45
C PHE A 99 -2.59 7.51 1.98
N PHE A 100 -1.49 7.03 2.56
CA PHE A 100 -0.14 7.38 2.15
C PHE A 100 0.11 7.07 0.66
N VAL A 101 -0.24 5.87 0.19
CA VAL A 101 -0.07 5.50 -1.23
C VAL A 101 -0.90 6.41 -2.13
N LEU A 102 -2.16 6.65 -1.79
CA LEU A 102 -3.06 7.51 -2.58
C LEU A 102 -2.54 8.95 -2.65
N VAL A 103 -2.29 9.59 -1.51
CA VAL A 103 -1.87 11.00 -1.44
C VAL A 103 -0.53 11.21 -2.13
N THR A 104 0.44 10.34 -1.87
CA THR A 104 1.76 10.50 -2.50
C THR A 104 1.71 10.30 -4.01
N THR A 105 0.93 9.35 -4.50
CA THR A 105 0.78 9.10 -5.94
C THR A 105 0.03 10.24 -6.63
N GLU A 106 -1.08 10.71 -6.06
CA GLU A 106 -1.83 11.85 -6.62
C GLU A 106 -1.02 13.15 -6.62
N ASN A 107 -0.26 13.41 -5.55
CA ASN A 107 0.60 14.59 -5.49
C ASN A 107 1.73 14.51 -6.53
N ALA A 108 2.31 13.33 -6.74
CA ALA A 108 3.34 13.12 -7.76
C ALA A 108 2.77 13.34 -9.18
N LEU A 109 1.56 12.84 -9.46
CA LEU A 109 0.86 13.09 -10.73
C LEU A 109 0.56 14.57 -10.96
N LYS A 110 0.13 15.29 -9.91
CA LYS A 110 -0.12 16.74 -9.98
C LYS A 110 1.15 17.53 -10.25
N ASN A 111 2.26 17.16 -9.62
CA ASN A 111 3.55 17.82 -9.82
C ASN A 111 4.10 17.55 -11.22
N LYS A 112 3.91 16.35 -11.77
CA LYS A 112 4.29 16.02 -13.15
C LYS A 112 3.57 16.90 -14.19
N LYS A 113 2.30 17.26 -13.96
CA LYS A 113 1.54 18.14 -14.87
C LYS A 113 2.02 19.59 -14.89
N LYS A 114 2.77 20.04 -13.88
CA LYS A 114 3.27 21.41 -13.77
C LYS A 114 4.64 21.60 -14.41
N SER A 115 5.33 20.51 -14.75
CA SER A 115 6.62 20.50 -15.44
C SER A 115 6.44 20.38 -16.94
#